data_AF-A0A6J8E7M8-F1
#
_entry.id   AF-A0A6J8E7M8-F1
#
_cell.length_a   1.000
_cell.length_b   1.000
_cell.length_c   1.000
_cell.angle_alpha   90.00
_cell.angle_beta   90.00
_cell.angle_gamma   90.00
#
_symmetry.space_group_name_H-M   'P 1'
#
loop_
_entity.id
_entity.type
_entity.pdbx_description
1 polymer ?
#
loop_
_entity_poly.entity_id
_entity_poly.type
_entity_poly.pdbx_seq_one_letter_code
_entity_poly.pdbx_strand_id
1 'polypeptide(L)'
;MINYILEKVNHDCLDLQNVLDFACDHDFLDVVTLLFEKTDHKKLDVKKAMNILCDKWDYYNSENKHESMIKHILEKVNHDFLDLQNVLDHACLFELVDVVTLLLEKTDHKKLDVKKAMNILCDKWDYYNDEENKHERIIKHILEKVNHDFLDLQNVLDHACLFELVDVVTLLLEKTDHKKLDVKKAMNILCDEWDYYNDEENKHERIIKHILEKVNHDCLDLQNVLDHACLFEFVDVVTLLLKKQTIKKLDVKKSNEHTI
;
A
#
# COMPACT_ATOMS: atom_id res chain seq x y z
N MET A 1 24.50 -1.73 -32.39
CA MET A 1 23.88 -1.88 -33.72
C MET A 1 22.44 -1.34 -33.74
N ILE A 2 21.56 -1.78 -32.84
CA ILE A 2 20.16 -1.31 -32.77
C ILE A 2 20.05 0.21 -32.57
N ASN A 3 20.82 0.81 -31.65
CA ASN A 3 20.79 2.27 -31.43
C ASN A 3 21.12 3.06 -32.71
N TYR A 4 22.12 2.61 -33.48
CA TYR A 4 22.47 3.24 -34.76
C TYR A 4 21.33 3.14 -35.78
N ILE A 5 20.62 2.01 -35.81
CA ILE A 5 19.46 1.82 -36.69
C ILE A 5 18.35 2.80 -36.29
N LEU A 6 18.01 2.88 -35.01
CA LEU A 6 16.99 3.80 -34.51
C LEU A 6 17.34 5.28 -34.71
N GLU A 7 18.62 5.65 -34.72
CA GLU A 7 19.04 7.04 -34.95
C GLU A 7 19.11 7.45 -36.43
N LYS A 8 19.38 6.50 -37.35
CA LYS A 8 19.80 6.83 -38.72
C LYS A 8 18.84 6.33 -39.80
N VAL A 9 17.89 5.45 -39.47
CA VAL A 9 16.99 4.84 -40.45
C VAL A 9 15.59 5.42 -40.32
N ASN A 10 14.89 5.58 -41.44
CA ASN A 10 13.46 5.94 -41.43
C ASN A 10 12.66 4.84 -40.71
N HIS A 11 11.94 5.23 -39.65
CA HIS A 11 11.22 4.31 -38.78
C HIS A 11 10.00 3.66 -39.42
N ASP A 12 9.46 4.24 -40.50
CA ASP A 12 8.35 3.64 -41.26
C ASP A 12 8.72 2.28 -41.89
N CYS A 13 10.01 1.98 -42.02
CA CYS A 13 10.52 0.72 -42.57
C CYS A 13 10.85 -0.33 -41.49
N LEU A 14 10.63 -0.02 -40.21
CA LEU A 14 10.96 -0.87 -39.08
C LEU A 14 9.69 -1.35 -38.40
N ASP A 15 9.68 -2.63 -37.99
CA ASP A 15 8.67 -3.14 -37.07
C ASP A 15 9.01 -2.69 -35.64
N LEU A 16 8.65 -1.44 -35.34
CA LEU A 16 8.96 -0.82 -34.05
C LEU A 16 8.33 -1.56 -32.87
N GLN A 17 7.18 -2.22 -33.07
CA GLN A 17 6.54 -2.99 -32.01
C GLN A 17 7.38 -4.21 -31.64
N ASN A 18 7.87 -4.97 -32.63
CA ASN A 18 8.74 -6.10 -32.35
C ASN A 18 10.06 -5.67 -31.69
N VAL A 19 10.59 -4.50 -32.04
CA VAL A 19 11.77 -3.94 -31.35
C VAL A 19 11.44 -3.60 -29.89
N LEU A 20 10.27 -2.98 -29.63
CA LEU A 20 9.83 -2.66 -28.27
C LEU A 20 9.62 -3.93 -27.42
N ASP A 21 8.85 -4.89 -27.93
CA ASP A 21 8.56 -6.15 -27.22
C ASP A 21 9.87 -6.88 -26.88
N PHE A 22 10.79 -6.97 -27.84
CA PHE A 22 12.09 -7.62 -27.63
C PHE A 22 12.95 -6.89 -26.60
N ALA A 23 12.96 -5.55 -26.65
CA ALA A 23 13.71 -4.73 -25.69
C ALA A 23 13.16 -4.85 -24.26
N CYS A 24 11.84 -4.92 -24.10
CA CYS A 24 11.19 -5.16 -22.82
C CYS A 24 11.46 -6.56 -22.29
N ASP A 25 11.44 -7.58 -23.15
CA ASP A 25 11.67 -8.98 -22.75
C ASP A 25 13.13 -9.28 -22.33
N HIS A 26 14.08 -8.41 -22.72
CA HIS A 26 15.53 -8.61 -22.54
C HIS A 26 16.22 -7.45 -21.80
N ASP A 27 15.50 -6.65 -21.02
CA ASP A 27 16.08 -5.59 -20.19
C ASP A 27 16.89 -4.51 -20.94
N PHE A 28 16.56 -4.22 -22.21
CA PHE A 28 17.23 -3.16 -22.99
C PHE A 28 16.64 -1.77 -22.79
N LEU A 29 16.86 -1.19 -21.61
CA LEU A 29 16.36 0.14 -21.22
C LEU A 29 16.75 1.25 -22.21
N ASP A 30 17.99 1.23 -22.71
CA ASP A 30 18.47 2.25 -23.66
C ASP A 30 17.70 2.21 -24.98
N VAL A 31 17.31 1.00 -25.43
CA VAL A 31 16.53 0.81 -26.65
C VAL A 31 15.10 1.29 -26.44
N VAL A 32 14.48 0.95 -25.30
CA VAL A 32 13.16 1.46 -24.93
C VAL A 32 13.18 2.99 -24.88
N THR A 33 14.15 3.57 -24.20
CA THR A 33 14.31 5.02 -24.08
C THR A 33 14.41 5.69 -25.45
N LEU A 34 15.30 5.18 -26.32
CA LEU A 34 15.45 5.70 -27.68
C LEU A 34 14.18 5.57 -28.51
N LEU A 35 13.43 4.46 -28.38
CA LEU A 35 12.15 4.30 -29.07
C LEU A 35 11.15 5.38 -28.66
N PHE A 36 10.97 5.62 -27.36
CA PHE A 36 10.01 6.63 -26.88
C PHE A 36 10.46 8.08 -27.14
N GLU A 37 11.76 8.33 -27.32
CA GLU A 37 12.30 9.65 -27.67
C GLU A 37 12.28 9.97 -29.16
N LYS A 38 12.46 8.96 -30.02
CA LYS A 38 12.71 9.17 -31.46
C LYS A 38 11.54 8.78 -32.35
N THR A 39 10.57 8.02 -31.83
CA THR A 39 9.45 7.50 -32.62
C THR A 39 8.11 8.08 -32.18
N ASP A 40 7.10 8.03 -33.06
CA ASP A 40 5.71 8.31 -32.69
C ASP A 40 5.11 7.12 -31.94
N HIS A 41 5.28 7.10 -30.62
CA HIS A 41 4.84 6.02 -29.74
C HIS A 41 3.32 5.80 -29.72
N LYS A 42 2.51 6.69 -30.31
CA LYS A 42 1.06 6.46 -30.51
C LYS A 42 0.75 5.28 -31.41
N LYS A 43 1.74 4.84 -32.21
CA LYS A 43 1.63 3.66 -33.08
C LYS A 43 2.01 2.36 -32.36
N LEU A 44 2.53 2.43 -31.14
CA LEU A 44 2.98 1.29 -30.37
C LEU A 44 1.86 0.78 -29.46
N ASP A 45 1.76 -0.54 -29.34
CA ASP A 45 0.98 -1.21 -28.30
C ASP A 45 1.77 -1.15 -26.99
N VAL A 46 1.66 -0.01 -26.33
CA VAL A 46 2.30 0.27 -25.04
C VAL A 46 1.77 -0.64 -23.94
N LYS A 47 0.48 -1.02 -24.00
CA LYS A 47 -0.12 -1.93 -23.02
C LYS A 47 0.54 -3.29 -23.06
N LYS A 48 0.77 -3.83 -24.26
CA LYS A 48 1.48 -5.10 -24.42
C LYS A 48 2.90 -5.04 -23.86
N ALA A 49 3.64 -3.97 -24.16
CA ALA A 49 4.99 -3.78 -23.63
C ALA A 49 5.03 -3.72 -22.10
N MET A 50 4.09 -2.99 -21.48
CA MET A 50 3.91 -2.95 -20.02
C MET A 50 3.69 -4.35 -19.43
N ASN A 51 2.82 -5.13 -20.05
CA ASN A 51 2.53 -6.49 -19.58
C ASN A 51 3.77 -7.39 -19.68
N ILE A 52 4.56 -7.28 -20.75
CA ILE A 52 5.83 -8.03 -20.86
C ILE A 52 6.76 -7.71 -19.67
N LEU A 53 6.91 -6.42 -19.33
CA LEU A 53 7.75 -5.99 -18.19
C LEU A 53 7.25 -6.55 -16.86
N CYS A 54 5.94 -6.53 -16.63
CA CYS A 54 5.34 -7.09 -15.41
C CYS A 54 5.47 -8.63 -15.36
N ASP A 55 5.24 -9.31 -16.49
CA ASP A 55 5.24 -10.79 -16.55
C ASP A 55 6.64 -11.38 -16.44
N LYS A 56 7.66 -10.65 -16.94
CA LYS A 56 9.07 -11.05 -16.89
C LYS A 56 9.83 -10.52 -15.68
N TRP A 57 9.14 -9.83 -14.78
CA TRP A 57 9.74 -9.34 -13.55
C TRP A 57 10.33 -10.48 -12.73
N ASP A 58 11.61 -10.37 -12.41
CA ASP A 58 12.30 -11.25 -11.48
C ASP A 58 12.71 -10.43 -10.25
N TYR A 59 12.03 -10.70 -9.12
CA TYR A 59 12.26 -10.01 -7.85
C TYR A 59 13.68 -10.20 -7.32
N TYR A 60 14.33 -11.33 -7.63
CA TYR A 60 15.68 -11.63 -7.14
C TYR A 60 16.78 -11.11 -8.07
N ASN A 61 16.41 -10.59 -9.24
CA ASN A 61 17.35 -9.99 -10.17
C ASN A 61 17.51 -8.50 -9.87
N SER A 62 18.51 -8.15 -9.05
CA SER A 62 18.85 -6.76 -8.71
C SER A 62 19.33 -5.93 -9.90
N GLU A 63 19.68 -6.56 -11.02
CA GLU A 63 20.05 -5.88 -12.27
C GLU A 63 18.85 -5.68 -13.22
N ASN A 64 17.65 -6.15 -12.86
CA ASN A 64 16.46 -5.93 -13.69
C ASN A 64 16.24 -4.43 -13.91
N LYS A 65 15.84 -4.05 -15.13
CA LYS A 65 15.59 -2.65 -15.49
C LYS A 65 14.12 -2.36 -15.69
N HIS A 66 13.25 -3.32 -15.37
CA HIS A 66 11.83 -3.25 -15.64
C HIS A 66 11.16 -2.08 -14.95
N GLU A 67 11.48 -1.79 -13.68
CA GLU A 67 10.91 -0.62 -13.00
C GLU A 67 11.30 0.69 -13.69
N SER A 68 12.58 0.82 -14.07
CA SER A 68 13.06 2.00 -14.80
C SER A 68 12.38 2.15 -16.16
N MET A 69 12.13 1.05 -16.87
CA MET A 69 11.37 1.06 -18.12
C MET A 69 9.91 1.43 -17.90
N ILE A 70 9.25 0.84 -16.90
CA ILE A 70 7.86 1.14 -16.55
C ILE A 70 7.73 2.64 -16.27
N LYS A 71 8.58 3.19 -15.39
CA LYS A 71 8.62 4.63 -15.09
C LYS A 71 8.82 5.46 -16.35
N HIS A 72 9.83 5.14 -17.16
CA HIS A 72 10.13 5.90 -18.38
C HIS A 72 8.94 5.96 -19.33
N ILE A 73 8.30 4.81 -19.59
CA ILE A 73 7.14 4.76 -20.49
C ILE A 73 5.95 5.49 -19.87
N LEU A 74 5.70 5.34 -18.56
CA LEU A 74 4.65 6.08 -17.88
C LEU A 74 4.88 7.60 -17.95
N GLU A 75 6.12 8.06 -17.98
CA GLU A 75 6.40 9.49 -18.11
C GLU A 75 6.08 10.04 -19.51
N LYS A 76 6.22 9.21 -20.56
CA LYS A 76 6.17 9.64 -21.96
C LYS A 76 4.81 9.47 -22.63
N VAL A 77 3.98 8.53 -22.16
CA VAL A 77 2.74 8.15 -22.84
C VAL A 77 1.53 8.78 -22.18
N ASN A 78 0.51 9.13 -22.98
CA ASN A 78 -0.79 9.48 -22.42
C ASN A 78 -1.55 8.23 -21.96
N HIS A 79 -1.92 8.17 -20.69
CA HIS A 79 -2.55 7.03 -20.03
C HIS A 79 -4.04 6.89 -20.31
N ASP A 80 -4.69 7.90 -20.88
CA ASP A 80 -6.16 7.93 -20.97
C ASP A 80 -6.79 6.73 -21.69
N PHE A 81 -6.02 6.06 -22.55
CA PHE A 81 -6.46 4.93 -23.37
C PHE A 81 -5.78 3.62 -22.99
N LEU A 82 -4.93 3.61 -21.95
CA LEU A 82 -4.23 2.43 -21.51
C LEU A 82 -4.95 1.83 -20.31
N ASP A 83 -5.25 0.53 -20.41
CA ASP A 83 -5.61 -0.26 -19.24
C ASP A 83 -4.31 -0.65 -18.52
N LEU A 84 -4.05 0.05 -17.42
CA LEU A 84 -2.84 -0.06 -16.59
C LEU A 84 -3.09 -0.85 -15.30
N GLN A 85 -4.20 -1.60 -15.20
CA GLN A 85 -4.52 -2.32 -13.96
C GLN A 85 -3.44 -3.35 -13.62
N ASN A 86 -2.93 -4.10 -14.61
CA ASN A 86 -1.87 -5.08 -14.37
C ASN A 86 -0.60 -4.42 -13.81
N VAL A 87 -0.26 -3.22 -14.30
CA VAL A 87 0.90 -2.45 -13.81
C VAL A 87 0.67 -2.00 -12.37
N LEU A 88 -0.54 -1.53 -12.04
CA LEU A 88 -0.89 -1.15 -10.67
C LEU A 88 -0.84 -2.35 -9.71
N ASP A 89 -1.50 -3.45 -10.07
CA ASP A 89 -1.51 -4.69 -9.28
C ASP A 89 -0.09 -5.19 -9.02
N HIS A 90 0.74 -5.18 -10.07
CA HIS A 90 2.15 -5.57 -10.00
C HIS A 90 2.97 -4.62 -9.13
N ALA A 91 2.81 -3.31 -9.29
CA ALA A 91 3.52 -2.31 -8.50
C ALA A 91 3.15 -2.39 -7.01
N CYS A 92 1.88 -2.66 -6.68
CA CYS A 92 1.48 -2.95 -5.30
C CYS A 92 2.07 -4.28 -4.80
N LEU A 93 2.01 -5.34 -5.62
CA LEU A 93 2.58 -6.64 -5.26
C LEU A 93 4.08 -6.55 -4.97
N PHE A 94 4.84 -5.74 -5.71
CA PHE A 94 6.29 -5.62 -5.55
C PHE A 94 6.75 -4.32 -4.89
N GLU A 95 5.83 -3.59 -4.25
CA GLU A 95 6.11 -2.38 -3.47
C GLU A 95 6.88 -1.28 -4.24
N LEU A 96 6.56 -1.12 -5.52
CA LEU A 96 7.17 -0.13 -6.42
C LEU A 96 6.57 1.26 -6.19
N VAL A 97 6.96 1.92 -5.09
CA VAL A 97 6.40 3.19 -4.60
C VAL A 97 6.26 4.25 -5.69
N ASP A 98 7.32 4.47 -6.48
CA ASP A 98 7.35 5.49 -7.52
C ASP A 98 6.43 5.15 -8.71
N VAL A 99 6.29 3.86 -9.05
CA VAL A 99 5.39 3.42 -10.11
C VAL A 99 3.93 3.63 -9.69
N VAL A 100 3.57 3.26 -8.44
CA VAL A 100 2.23 3.54 -7.91
C VAL A 100 1.97 5.04 -7.89
N THR A 101 2.95 5.84 -7.45
CA THR A 101 2.84 7.30 -7.42
C THR A 101 2.56 7.87 -8.81
N LEU A 102 3.36 7.51 -9.81
CA LEU A 102 3.16 7.96 -11.20
C LEU A 102 1.81 7.54 -11.76
N LEU A 103 1.36 6.32 -11.48
CA LEU A 103 0.06 5.82 -11.92
C LEU A 103 -1.09 6.66 -11.34
N LEU A 104 -1.06 6.93 -10.03
CA LEU A 104 -2.10 7.72 -9.36
C LEU A 104 -2.08 9.22 -9.75
N GLU A 105 -0.92 9.76 -10.12
CA GLU A 105 -0.79 11.15 -10.58
C GLU A 105 -1.22 11.35 -12.03
N LYS A 106 -0.99 10.35 -12.88
CA LYS A 106 -1.19 10.50 -14.33
C LYS A 106 -2.37 9.74 -14.91
N THR A 107 -2.99 8.85 -14.15
CA THR A 107 -4.15 8.07 -14.58
C THR A 107 -5.38 8.49 -13.78
N ASP A 108 -6.52 8.63 -14.46
CA ASP A 108 -7.81 8.75 -13.77
C ASP A 108 -8.07 7.46 -12.99
N HIS A 109 -7.96 7.51 -11.67
CA HIS A 109 -8.15 6.37 -10.77
C HIS A 109 -9.53 5.73 -10.90
N LYS A 110 -10.53 6.41 -11.48
CA LYS A 110 -11.83 5.78 -11.80
C LYS A 110 -11.75 4.71 -12.88
N LYS A 111 -10.65 4.69 -13.65
CA LYS A 111 -10.36 3.65 -14.66
C LYS A 111 -9.59 2.47 -14.07
N LEU A 112 -9.14 2.57 -12.82
CA LEU A 112 -8.38 1.56 -12.11
C LEU A 112 -9.23 0.98 -10.99
N ASP A 113 -9.15 -0.34 -10.81
CA ASP A 113 -9.61 -1.02 -9.61
C ASP A 113 -8.57 -0.85 -8.50
N VAL A 114 -8.54 0.36 -7.92
CA VAL A 114 -7.62 0.67 -6.80
C VAL A 114 -7.97 -0.15 -5.56
N LYS A 115 -9.23 -0.54 -5.39
CA LYS A 115 -9.66 -1.44 -4.31
C LYS A 115 -8.90 -2.75 -4.37
N LYS A 116 -8.88 -3.39 -5.55
CA LYS A 116 -8.15 -4.64 -5.77
C LYS A 116 -6.67 -4.48 -5.48
N ALA A 117 -6.03 -3.44 -6.02
CA ALA A 117 -4.60 -3.20 -5.82
C ALA A 117 -4.24 -2.98 -4.34
N MET A 118 -5.08 -2.22 -3.60
CA MET A 118 -4.92 -2.05 -2.15
C MET A 118 -5.05 -3.38 -1.41
N ASN A 119 -5.98 -4.24 -1.80
CA ASN A 119 -6.11 -5.56 -1.19
C ASN A 119 -4.90 -6.46 -1.47
N ILE A 120 -4.34 -6.44 -2.69
CA ILE A 120 -3.08 -7.15 -3.02
C ILE A 120 -1.96 -6.72 -2.08
N LEU A 121 -1.85 -5.41 -1.83
CA LEU A 121 -0.88 -4.85 -0.90
C LEU A 121 -1.12 -5.42 0.50
N CYS A 122 -2.32 -5.22 1.06
CA CYS A 122 -2.67 -5.72 2.40
C CYS A 122 -2.52 -7.24 2.58
N ASP A 123 -2.74 -8.05 1.54
CA ASP A 123 -2.70 -9.52 1.63
C ASP A 123 -1.27 -10.08 1.59
N LYS A 124 -0.30 -9.35 1.02
CA LYS A 124 1.05 -9.89 0.76
C LYS A 124 2.00 -9.80 1.95
N TRP A 125 1.78 -8.85 2.87
CA TRP A 125 2.82 -8.36 3.78
C TRP A 125 3.69 -9.45 4.42
N ASP A 126 4.98 -9.38 4.14
CA ASP A 126 6.03 -10.22 4.71
C ASP A 126 6.81 -9.37 5.72
N TYR A 127 6.62 -9.67 7.01
CA TYR A 127 7.20 -8.95 8.15
C TYR A 127 8.72 -8.76 8.06
N TYR A 128 9.42 -9.58 7.28
CA TYR A 128 10.88 -9.65 7.28
C TYR A 128 11.58 -8.73 6.27
N ASN A 129 10.86 -7.96 5.45
CA ASN A 129 11.47 -7.32 4.28
C ASN A 129 11.24 -5.80 4.10
N ASP A 130 10.60 -5.12 5.05
CA ASP A 130 10.30 -3.67 4.89
C ASP A 130 11.25 -2.75 5.69
N GLU A 131 12.55 -2.78 5.36
CA GLU A 131 13.54 -1.84 5.93
C GLU A 131 13.24 -0.36 5.57
N GLU A 132 12.41 -0.09 4.56
CA GLU A 132 12.17 1.25 4.01
C GLU A 132 10.73 1.78 4.19
N ASN A 133 9.87 1.04 4.91
CA ASN A 133 8.44 1.32 5.06
C ASN A 133 7.72 1.54 3.72
N LYS A 134 8.12 0.85 2.65
CA LYS A 134 7.60 1.05 1.28
C LYS A 134 6.12 0.77 1.20
N HIS A 135 5.69 -0.31 1.85
CA HIS A 135 4.29 -0.72 1.86
C HIS A 135 3.41 0.31 2.57
N GLU A 136 3.82 0.76 3.76
CA GLU A 136 3.12 1.79 4.50
C GLU A 136 3.03 3.09 3.68
N ARG A 137 4.12 3.47 3.00
CA ARG A 137 4.15 4.63 2.09
C ARG A 137 3.14 4.50 0.95
N ILE A 138 3.01 3.32 0.35
CA ILE A 138 2.03 3.09 -0.73
C ILE A 138 0.61 3.18 -0.19
N ILE A 139 0.31 2.53 0.94
CA ILE A 139 -1.03 2.60 1.57
C ILE A 139 -1.41 4.06 1.83
N LYS A 140 -0.52 4.82 2.49
CA LYS A 140 -0.73 6.25 2.78
C LYS A 140 -0.97 7.03 1.49
N HIS A 141 -0.14 6.81 0.48
CA HIS A 141 -0.28 7.52 -0.79
C HIS A 141 -1.64 7.27 -1.47
N ILE A 142 -2.10 6.02 -1.51
CA ILE A 142 -3.43 5.68 -2.04
C ILE A 142 -4.54 6.35 -1.21
N LEU A 143 -4.47 6.26 0.12
CA LEU A 143 -5.45 6.88 1.02
C LEU A 143 -5.53 8.41 0.88
N GLU A 144 -4.44 9.06 0.48
CA GLU A 144 -4.39 10.51 0.27
C GLU A 144 -4.88 10.95 -1.11
N LYS A 145 -4.68 10.12 -2.14
CA LYS A 145 -4.94 10.49 -3.54
C LYS A 145 -6.27 9.97 -4.07
N VAL A 146 -6.78 8.88 -3.50
CA VAL A 146 -7.97 8.19 -3.99
C VAL A 146 -9.15 8.44 -3.06
N ASN A 147 -10.32 8.70 -3.64
CA ASN A 147 -11.54 8.84 -2.85
C ASN A 147 -11.85 7.52 -2.13
N HIS A 148 -12.04 7.62 -0.82
CA HIS A 148 -12.27 6.52 0.11
C HIS A 148 -13.48 5.63 -0.21
N ASP A 149 -14.49 6.15 -0.91
CA ASP A 149 -15.64 5.33 -1.34
C ASP A 149 -15.25 4.26 -2.39
N PHE A 150 -14.06 4.34 -2.98
CA PHE A 150 -13.50 3.33 -3.90
C PHE A 150 -12.56 2.32 -3.23
N LEU A 151 -12.40 2.36 -1.91
CA LEU A 151 -11.43 1.54 -1.18
C LEU A 151 -12.11 0.57 -0.21
N ASP A 152 -11.40 -0.51 0.14
CA ASP A 152 -11.77 -1.38 1.27
C ASP A 152 -11.17 -0.87 2.57
N LEU A 153 -11.70 0.22 3.11
CA LEU A 153 -11.11 0.88 4.28
C LEU A 153 -11.11 -0.01 5.53
N GLN A 154 -12.03 -0.98 5.63
CA GLN A 154 -12.02 -1.93 6.73
C GLN A 154 -10.84 -2.89 6.62
N ASN A 155 -10.57 -3.43 5.42
CA ASN A 155 -9.41 -4.30 5.22
C ASN A 155 -8.11 -3.56 5.54
N VAL A 156 -8.00 -2.29 5.11
CA VAL A 156 -6.83 -1.46 5.41
C VAL A 156 -6.70 -1.19 6.91
N LEU A 157 -7.81 -0.92 7.62
CA LEU A 157 -7.79 -0.71 9.07
C LEU A 157 -7.39 -1.99 9.82
N ASP A 158 -8.00 -3.13 9.47
CA ASP A 158 -7.70 -4.43 10.09
C ASP A 158 -6.21 -4.77 9.89
N HIS A 159 -5.70 -4.59 8.66
CA HIS A 159 -4.29 -4.78 8.32
C HIS A 159 -3.37 -3.83 9.10
N ALA A 160 -3.69 -2.54 9.13
CA ALA A 160 -2.88 -1.54 9.83
C ALA A 160 -2.84 -1.78 11.35
N CYS A 161 -3.92 -2.30 11.95
CA CYS A 161 -3.89 -2.75 13.34
C CYS A 161 -3.04 -4.01 13.52
N LEU A 162 -3.20 -5.01 12.65
CA LEU A 162 -2.46 -6.27 12.74
C LEU A 162 -0.94 -6.07 12.62
N PHE A 163 -0.51 -5.11 11.80
CA PHE A 163 0.91 -4.82 11.54
C PHE A 163 1.38 -3.50 12.15
N GLU A 164 0.63 -2.95 13.09
CA GLU A 164 1.00 -1.78 13.89
C GLU A 164 1.42 -0.53 13.08
N LEU A 165 0.75 -0.29 11.94
CA LEU A 165 0.98 0.84 11.05
C LEU A 165 0.33 2.12 11.59
N VAL A 166 0.99 2.73 12.59
CA VAL A 166 0.45 3.87 13.37
C VAL A 166 -0.03 5.03 12.50
N ASP A 167 0.72 5.43 11.48
CA ASP A 167 0.32 6.57 10.64
C ASP A 167 -0.85 6.23 9.72
N VAL A 168 -0.96 4.97 9.27
CA VAL A 168 -2.10 4.51 8.46
C VAL A 168 -3.38 4.54 9.30
N VAL A 169 -3.34 4.01 10.53
CA VAL A 169 -4.49 4.06 11.45
C VAL A 169 -4.87 5.51 11.74
N THR A 170 -3.88 6.36 12.02
CA THR A 170 -4.08 7.80 12.24
C THR A 170 -4.77 8.46 11.04
N LEU A 171 -4.25 8.23 9.84
CA LEU A 171 -4.79 8.79 8.60
C LEU A 171 -6.25 8.34 8.36
N LEU A 172 -6.55 7.07 8.58
CA LEU A 172 -7.90 6.52 8.44
C LEU A 172 -8.87 7.18 9.43
N LEU A 173 -8.49 7.31 10.69
CA LEU A 173 -9.34 7.91 11.73
C LEU A 173 -9.56 9.41 11.54
N GLU A 174 -8.62 10.11 10.89
CA GLU A 174 -8.73 11.55 10.63
C GLU A 174 -9.47 11.89 9.34
N LYS A 175 -9.34 11.05 8.30
CA LYS A 175 -9.89 11.33 6.97
C LYS A 175 -11.16 10.55 6.64
N THR A 176 -11.50 9.53 7.41
CA THR A 176 -12.68 8.70 7.18
C THR A 176 -13.75 8.96 8.25
N ASP A 177 -15.02 8.92 7.86
CA ASP A 177 -16.10 8.77 8.83
C ASP A 177 -16.00 7.36 9.46
N HIS A 178 -15.42 7.28 10.66
CA HIS A 178 -15.21 6.02 11.38
C HIS A 178 -16.52 5.26 11.67
N LYS A 179 -17.70 5.86 11.50
CA LYS A 179 -18.99 5.14 11.56
C LYS A 179 -19.17 4.15 10.41
N LYS A 180 -18.42 4.30 9.33
CA LYS A 180 -18.37 3.33 8.22
C LYS A 180 -17.42 2.16 8.50
N LEU A 181 -16.66 2.22 9.60
CA LEU A 181 -15.67 1.23 9.99
C LEU A 181 -16.15 0.46 11.22
N ASP A 182 -15.90 -0.84 11.23
CA ASP A 182 -15.95 -1.66 12.42
C ASP A 182 -14.65 -1.51 13.20
N VAL A 183 -14.51 -0.37 13.88
CA VAL A 183 -13.33 -0.09 14.73
C VAL A 183 -13.27 -1.05 15.92
N LYS A 184 -14.41 -1.59 16.36
CA LYS A 184 -14.45 -2.61 17.42
C LYS A 184 -13.65 -3.84 16.98
N LYS A 185 -13.95 -4.36 15.79
CA LYS A 185 -13.25 -5.51 15.23
C LYS A 185 -11.75 -5.23 15.09
N ALA A 186 -11.37 -4.09 14.50
CA ALA A 186 -9.97 -3.75 14.32
C ALA A 186 -9.20 -3.62 15.64
N MET A 187 -9.84 -3.07 16.69
CA MET A 187 -9.22 -2.98 18.01
C MET A 187 -9.11 -4.33 18.70
N ASN A 188 -10.05 -5.26 18.45
CA ASN A 188 -9.90 -6.64 18.92
C ASN A 188 -8.77 -7.36 18.20
N ILE A 189 -8.61 -7.18 16.87
CA ILE A 189 -7.44 -7.73 16.14
C ILE A 189 -6.14 -7.26 16.79
N LEU A 190 -6.04 -5.97 17.08
CA LEU A 190 -4.90 -5.40 17.79
C LEU A 190 -4.70 -6.09 19.15
N CYS A 191 -5.73 -6.16 19.99
CA CYS A 191 -5.59 -6.77 21.31
C CYS A 191 -5.34 -8.29 21.32
N ASP A 192 -5.80 -9.02 20.31
CA ASP A 192 -5.80 -10.49 20.28
C ASP A 192 -4.54 -11.08 19.62
N GLU A 193 -3.98 -10.41 18.62
CA GLU A 193 -2.85 -10.91 17.80
C GLU A 193 -1.47 -10.41 18.29
N TRP A 194 -1.40 -9.77 19.45
CA TRP A 194 -0.12 -9.25 19.95
C TRP A 194 0.76 -10.37 20.53
N ASP A 195 1.74 -10.80 19.74
CA ASP A 195 2.85 -11.63 20.23
C ASP A 195 3.90 -10.73 20.91
N TYR A 196 4.38 -11.19 22.08
CA TYR A 196 5.29 -10.53 23.01
C TYR A 196 6.70 -10.27 22.42
N TYR A 197 6.79 -9.55 21.32
CA TYR A 197 8.03 -9.05 20.78
C TYR A 197 8.14 -7.57 21.16
N ASN A 198 9.18 -7.30 21.97
CA ASN A 198 9.60 -5.97 22.43
C ASN A 198 9.56 -4.95 21.28
N ASP A 199 8.45 -4.25 21.11
CA ASP A 199 8.41 -3.07 20.27
C ASP A 199 8.95 -1.91 21.11
N GLU A 200 10.23 -1.57 20.90
CA GLU A 200 10.89 -0.44 21.58
C GLU A 200 10.13 0.89 21.37
N GLU A 201 9.21 0.96 20.40
CA GLU A 201 8.45 2.16 20.05
C GLU A 201 7.02 2.22 20.61
N ASN A 202 6.54 1.16 21.28
CA ASN A 202 5.16 1.06 21.81
C ASN A 202 4.08 1.43 20.77
N LYS A 203 4.25 1.06 19.49
CA LYS A 203 3.31 1.35 18.40
C LYS A 203 1.92 0.83 18.72
N HIS A 204 1.87 -0.37 19.30
CA HIS A 204 0.67 -1.00 19.82
C HIS A 204 -0.14 -0.07 20.75
N GLU A 205 0.50 0.38 21.82
CA GLU A 205 -0.11 1.27 22.81
C GLU A 205 -0.55 2.60 22.18
N ARG A 206 0.26 3.14 21.26
CA ARG A 206 -0.04 4.38 20.53
C ARG A 206 -1.31 4.25 19.69
N ILE A 207 -1.49 3.12 18.98
CA ILE A 207 -2.70 2.88 18.19
C ILE A 207 -3.93 2.79 19.09
N ILE A 208 -3.85 2.04 20.19
CA ILE A 208 -4.95 1.93 21.17
C ILE A 208 -5.34 3.31 21.70
N LYS A 209 -4.36 4.11 22.16
CA LYS A 209 -4.58 5.48 22.63
C LYS A 209 -5.29 6.31 21.57
N HIS A 210 -4.80 6.26 20.33
CA HIS A 210 -5.36 7.06 19.24
C HIS A 210 -6.81 6.69 18.93
N ILE A 211 -7.14 5.39 18.90
CA ILE A 211 -8.53 4.92 18.73
C ILE A 211 -9.42 5.42 19.87
N LEU A 212 -8.98 5.26 21.13
CA LEU A 212 -9.74 5.69 22.30
C LEU A 212 -9.96 7.21 22.35
N GLU A 213 -9.06 8.00 21.77
CA GLU A 213 -9.20 9.46 21.70
C GLU A 213 -10.17 9.90 20.61
N LYS A 214 -10.17 9.24 19.45
CA LYS A 214 -10.89 9.67 18.25
C LYS A 214 -12.26 9.03 18.07
N VAL A 215 -12.49 7.84 18.63
CA VAL A 215 -13.70 7.04 18.37
C VAL A 215 -14.62 7.04 19.60
N ASN A 216 -15.93 7.03 19.35
CA ASN A 216 -16.90 6.94 20.43
C ASN A 216 -16.77 5.60 21.18
N HIS A 217 -16.62 5.70 22.49
CA HIS A 217 -16.42 4.60 23.42
C HIS A 217 -17.52 3.55 23.40
N ASP A 218 -18.78 3.93 23.14
CA ASP A 218 -19.90 2.98 23.05
C ASP A 218 -19.80 2.02 21.85
N CYS A 219 -18.91 2.32 20.89
CA CYS A 219 -18.67 1.49 19.71
C CYS A 219 -17.50 0.50 19.93
N LEU A 220 -16.89 0.45 21.11
CA LEU A 220 -15.66 -0.28 21.37
C LEU A 220 -15.84 -1.39 22.42
N ASP A 221 -14.97 -2.41 22.40
CA ASP A 221 -14.87 -3.40 23.46
C ASP A 221 -13.94 -2.93 24.58
N LEU A 222 -14.40 -1.97 25.39
CA LEU A 222 -13.54 -1.34 26.39
C LEU A 222 -13.09 -2.28 27.51
N GLN A 223 -13.81 -3.39 27.73
CA GLN A 223 -13.35 -4.40 28.69
C GLN A 223 -12.18 -5.19 28.10
N ASN A 224 -12.26 -5.62 26.83
CA ASN A 224 -11.13 -6.28 26.16
C ASN A 224 -9.88 -5.40 26.18
N VAL A 225 -10.03 -4.11 25.85
CA VAL A 225 -8.91 -3.16 25.89
C VAL A 225 -8.36 -2.97 27.31
N LEU A 226 -9.23 -2.91 28.32
CA LEU A 226 -8.78 -2.80 29.71
C LEU A 226 -8.00 -4.05 30.15
N ASP A 227 -8.54 -5.24 29.86
CA ASP A 227 -7.91 -6.51 30.22
C ASP A 227 -6.55 -6.65 29.52
N HIS A 228 -6.48 -6.32 28.23
CA HIS A 228 -5.24 -6.29 27.45
C HIS A 228 -4.24 -5.25 28.00
N ALA A 229 -4.68 -4.00 28.21
CA ALA A 229 -3.81 -2.95 28.75
C ALA A 229 -3.28 -3.27 30.17
N CYS A 230 -4.07 -3.97 30.99
CA CYS A 230 -3.62 -4.47 32.29
C CYS A 230 -2.60 -5.61 32.15
N LEU A 231 -2.86 -6.57 31.25
CA LEU A 231 -1.96 -7.70 30.98
C LEU A 231 -0.57 -7.23 30.55
N PHE A 232 -0.52 -6.14 29.78
CA PHE A 232 0.70 -5.62 29.17
C PHE A 232 1.21 -4.30 29.78
N GLU A 233 0.67 -3.92 30.94
CA GLU A 233 1.11 -2.75 31.71
C GLU A 233 1.09 -1.41 30.95
N PHE A 234 0.13 -1.23 30.04
CA PHE A 234 -0.11 0.05 29.34
C PHE A 234 -0.79 1.07 30.28
N VAL A 235 0.00 1.61 31.23
CA VAL A 235 -0.48 2.46 32.34
C VAL A 235 -1.26 3.68 31.84
N ASP A 236 -0.84 4.28 30.73
CA ASP A 236 -1.52 5.46 30.18
C ASP A 236 -2.88 5.10 29.56
N VAL A 237 -2.99 3.95 28.87
CA VAL A 237 -4.26 3.44 28.33
C VAL A 237 -5.23 3.18 29.47
N VAL A 238 -4.79 2.46 30.52
CA VAL A 238 -5.60 2.22 31.72
C VAL A 238 -6.05 3.56 32.32
N THR A 239 -5.13 4.50 32.49
CA THR A 239 -5.44 5.83 33.03
C THR A 239 -6.47 6.59 32.19
N LEU A 240 -6.38 6.50 30.87
CA LEU A 240 -7.30 7.15 29.93
C LEU A 240 -8.71 6.55 30.03
N LEU A 241 -8.81 5.22 30.08
CA LEU A 241 -10.07 4.49 30.29
C LEU A 241 -10.72 4.86 31.63
N LEU A 242 -9.90 5.00 32.69
CA LEU A 242 -10.37 5.36 34.01
C LEU A 242 -10.89 6.82 34.07
N LYS A 243 -10.17 7.76 33.46
CA LYS A 243 -10.53 9.20 33.47
C LYS A 243 -11.84 9.50 32.75
N LYS A 244 -12.15 8.79 31.67
CA LYS A 244 -13.36 9.04 30.86
C LYS A 244 -14.67 8.53 31.50
N GLN A 245 -14.66 8.12 32.78
CA GLN A 245 -15.82 7.61 33.54
C GLN A 245 -16.56 6.41 32.90
N THR A 246 -15.96 5.75 31.91
CA THR A 246 -16.48 4.52 31.29
C THR A 246 -16.51 3.33 32.26
N ILE A 247 -15.81 3.44 33.40
CA ILE A 247 -15.65 2.41 34.43
C ILE A 247 -16.98 1.94 35.05
N LYS A 248 -18.04 2.74 35.09
CA LYS A 248 -19.31 2.28 35.74
C LYS A 248 -19.87 1.00 35.10
N LYS A 249 -19.41 0.62 33.90
CA LYS A 249 -19.75 -0.62 33.19
C LYS A 249 -18.59 -1.64 33.10
N LEU A 250 -17.37 -1.32 33.56
CA LEU A 250 -16.18 -2.17 33.40
C LEU A 250 -15.84 -2.89 34.71
N ASP A 251 -15.54 -4.19 34.62
CA ASP A 251 -15.18 -5.03 35.76
C ASP A 251 -13.67 -5.00 36.00
N VAL A 252 -13.21 -4.01 36.78
CA VAL A 252 -11.79 -3.81 37.13
C VAL A 252 -11.27 -4.91 38.08
N LYS A 253 -12.12 -5.77 38.63
CA LYS A 253 -11.69 -6.78 39.63
C LYS A 253 -11.07 -8.03 38.99
N LYS A 254 -11.47 -8.40 37.77
CA LYS A 254 -10.94 -9.59 37.08
C LYS A 254 -9.57 -9.36 36.45
N SER A 255 -9.30 -8.14 35.99
CA SER A 255 -8.05 -7.79 35.30
C SER A 255 -6.80 -7.87 36.19
N ASN A 256 -6.97 -7.83 37.52
CA ASN A 256 -5.87 -7.93 38.50
C ASN A 256 -5.56 -9.37 38.95
N GLU A 257 -6.28 -10.40 38.48
CA GLU A 257 -6.07 -11.79 38.93
C GLU A 257 -4.98 -12.54 38.14
N HIS A 258 -4.39 -11.93 37.10
CA HIS A 258 -3.32 -12.56 36.28
C HIS A 258 -1.90 -12.10 36.66
N THR A 259 -1.74 -11.36 37.77
CA THR A 259 -0.43 -10.98 38.31
C THR A 259 -0.14 -11.79 39.58
N ILE A 260 0.28 -13.06 39.42
CA ILE A 260 1.04 -13.82 40.45
C ILE A 260 2.12 -14.64 39.75
#